data_AF-A0A914MB21-F1
#
_entry.id   AF-A0A914MB21-F1
#
_cell.length_a   1.000
_cell.length_b   1.000
_cell.length_c   1.000
_cell.angle_alpha   90.00
_cell.angle_beta   90.00
_cell.angle_gamma   90.00
#
_symmetry.space_group_name_H-M   'P 1'
#
loop_
_entity.id
_entity.type
_entity.pdbx_description
1 polymer ?
#
loop_
_entity_poly.entity_id
_entity_poly.type
_entity_poly.pdbx_seq_one_letter_code
_entity_poly.pdbx_strand_id
1 'polypeptide(L)' 'MDSLHKGWFTEFSPDDADRIAGADGGSKMMHLDGQEMSGAWTGQAFSLDIDKVLFHQKSKYQDVLVLK' A
#
# COMPACT_ATOMS: atom_id res chain seq x y z
N MET A 1 3.89 5.64 -5.53
CA MET A 1 2.75 4.78 -5.88
C MET A 1 1.66 5.72 -6.37
N ASP A 2 1.19 5.56 -7.62
CA ASP A 2 -0.01 6.27 -8.08
C ASP A 2 -1.24 5.53 -7.54
N SER A 3 -1.46 5.63 -6.23
CA SER A 3 -2.58 5.00 -5.52
C SER A 3 -3.89 5.77 -5.69
N LEU A 4 -3.89 6.87 -6.46
CA LEU A 4 -5.09 7.60 -6.87
C LEU A 4 -5.52 7.16 -8.27
N HIS A 5 -6.69 6.53 -8.35
CA HIS A 5 -7.29 6.17 -9.61
C HIS A 5 -8.72 6.71 -9.68
N LYS A 6 -8.97 7.62 -10.63
CA LYS A 6 -10.33 8.12 -10.95
C LYS A 6 -11.10 8.68 -9.74
N GLY A 7 -10.40 9.34 -8.82
CA GLY A 7 -10.99 9.88 -7.58
C GLY A 7 -10.98 8.93 -6.38
N TRP A 8 -10.55 7.69 -6.55
CA TRP A 8 -10.48 6.70 -5.48
C TRP A 8 -9.05 6.50 -4.97
N PHE A 9 -8.90 6.32 -3.67
CA PHE A 9 -7.69 5.82 -3.03
C PHE A 9 -7.93 4.40 -2.55
N THR A 10 -7.05 3.47 -2.93
CA THR A 10 -7.14 2.07 -2.52
C THR A 10 -5.93 1.70 -1.67
N GLU A 11 -6.17 1.29 -0.43
CA GLU A 11 -5.17 0.72 0.45
C GLU A 11 -4.99 -0.76 0.12
N PHE A 12 -3.91 -1.06 -0.61
CA PHE A 12 -3.47 -2.41 -0.88
C PHE A 12 -2.67 -2.97 0.30
N SER A 13 -2.64 -4.30 0.43
CA SER A 13 -1.67 -4.93 1.32
C SER A 13 -0.24 -4.58 0.88
N PRO A 14 0.72 -4.53 1.81
CA PRO A 14 2.11 -4.23 1.45
C PRO A 14 2.64 -5.12 0.33
N ASP A 15 2.36 -6.43 0.39
CA ASP A 15 2.81 -7.39 -0.62
C ASP A 15 2.13 -7.16 -1.97
N ASP A 16 0.83 -6.85 -1.98
CA ASP A 16 0.11 -6.57 -3.23
C ASP A 16 0.55 -5.24 -3.83
N ALA A 17 0.84 -4.24 -3.00
CA ALA A 17 1.38 -2.96 -3.43
C ALA A 17 2.77 -3.14 -4.07
N ASP A 18 3.62 -4.00 -3.50
CA ASP A 18 4.95 -4.33 -4.05
C ASP A 18 4.83 -5.13 -5.36
N ARG A 19 3.91 -6.11 -5.45
CA ARG A 19 3.61 -6.84 -6.70
C ARG A 19 3.14 -5.90 -7.81
N ILE A 20 2.22 -4.98 -7.50
CA ILE A 20 1.71 -3.99 -8.47
C ILE A 20 2.81 -3.02 -8.89
N ALA A 21 3.71 -2.65 -7.97
CA ALA A 21 4.87 -1.82 -8.26
C ALA A 21 5.98 -2.54 -9.07
N GLY A 22 5.82 -3.83 -9.35
CA GLY A 22 6.80 -4.64 -10.07
C GLY A 22 8.06 -4.95 -9.26
N ALA A 23 8.00 -4.85 -7.93
CA ALA A 23 9.07 -5.21 -7.03
C ALA A 23 9.01 -6.70 -6.68
N ASP A 24 10.18 -7.34 -6.51
CA ASP A 24 10.29 -8.76 -6.17
C ASP A 24 9.86 -8.96 -4.70
N GLY A 25 8.64 -9.48 -4.50
CA GLY A 25 7.92 -9.52 -3.22
C GLY A 25 8.46 -10.48 -2.16
N GLY A 26 9.66 -11.07 -2.36
CA GLY A 26 10.25 -12.05 -1.45
C GLY A 26 10.85 -11.48 -0.16
N SER A 27 11.07 -10.15 -0.08
CA SER A 27 11.91 -9.57 0.99
C SER A 27 11.17 -9.14 2.26
N LYS A 28 9.84 -9.30 2.34
CA LYS A 28 9.02 -8.76 3.44
C LYS A 28 8.00 -9.74 4.02
N MET A 29 8.21 -11.04 3.84
CA MET A 29 7.37 -12.08 4.47
C MET A 29 7.50 -12.01 5.99
N MET A 30 6.36 -12.04 6.69
CA MET A 30 6.37 -12.09 8.14
C MET A 30 6.54 -13.55 8.57
N HIS A 31 7.50 -13.81 9.46
CA HIS A 31 7.68 -15.13 10.04
C HIS A 31 6.98 -15.18 11.38
N LEU A 32 5.94 -16.01 11.51
CA LEU A 32 5.35 -16.38 12.79
C LEU A 32 5.68 -17.86 13.03
N ASP A 33 6.42 -18.16 14.09
CA ASP A 33 6.85 -19.52 14.45
C ASP A 33 7.47 -20.35 13.31
N GLY A 34 8.30 -19.70 12.48
CA GLY A 34 9.01 -20.36 11.37
C GLY A 34 8.15 -20.64 10.13
N GLN A 35 6.90 -20.22 10.13
CA GLN A 35 6.02 -20.28 8.97
C GLN A 35 6.02 -18.94 8.24
N GLU A 36 6.25 -18.97 6.92
CA GLU A 36 6.08 -17.81 6.05
C GLU A 36 4.60 -17.43 6.00
N MET A 37 4.27 -16.29 6.59
CA MET A 37 2.95 -15.67 6.49
C MET A 37 3.04 -14.57 5.45
N SER A 38 2.05 -14.51 4.56
CA SER A 38 1.86 -13.32 3.75
C SER A 38 1.50 -12.13 4.64
N GLY A 39 1.76 -10.91 4.17
CA GLY A 39 1.50 -9.68 4.88
C GLY A 39 0.06 -9.56 5.39
N ALA A 40 -0.16 -8.66 6.34
CA ALA A 40 -1.31 -8.63 7.25
C ALA A 40 -2.74 -8.69 6.62
N TRP A 41 -2.91 -8.45 5.31
CA TRP A 41 -4.21 -8.57 4.62
C TRP A 41 -4.12 -8.85 3.10
N THR A 42 -3.16 -9.66 2.65
CA THR A 42 -3.01 -10.01 1.21
C THR A 42 -4.30 -10.53 0.57
N GLY A 43 -4.56 -10.09 -0.67
CA GLY A 43 -5.76 -10.47 -1.42
C GLY A 43 -7.00 -9.64 -1.07
N GLN A 44 -6.87 -8.68 -0.14
CA GLN A 44 -7.92 -7.73 0.22
C GLN A 44 -7.38 -6.30 0.07
N ALA A 45 -8.29 -5.37 -0.20
CA ALA A 45 -7.99 -3.94 -0.25
C ALA A 45 -9.21 -3.15 0.16
N PHE A 46 -8.99 -1.97 0.75
CA PHE A 46 -10.06 -1.03 1.09
C PHE A 46 -9.96 0.21 0.22
N SER A 47 -11.10 0.75 -0.25
CA SER A 47 -11.11 1.92 -1.13
C SER A 47 -11.94 3.05 -0.54
N LEU A 48 -11.43 4.27 -0.65
CA LEU A 48 -12.06 5.52 -0.26
C LEU A 48 -12.32 6.39 -1.48
N ASP A 49 -13.53 6.96 -1.57
CA ASP A 49 -13.84 8.02 -2.52
C ASP A 49 -13.25 9.32 -1.99
N ILE A 50 -12.57 10.09 -2.84
CA ILE A 50 -11.85 11.28 -2.44
C ILE A 50 -12.38 12.49 -3.23
N ASP A 51 -12.67 13.57 -2.52
CA ASP A 51 -13.00 14.86 -3.10
C ASP A 51 -11.73 15.52 -3.67
N LYS A 52 -10.67 15.60 -2.87
CA LYS A 52 -9.38 16.16 -3.33
C LYS A 52 -8.16 15.74 -2.50
N VAL A 53 -6.99 15.82 -3.13
CA VAL A 53 -5.69 15.70 -2.46
C VAL A 53 -5.37 17.02 -1.75
N LEU A 54 -5.08 16.96 -0.44
CA LEU A 54 -4.67 18.11 0.35
C LEU A 54 -3.15 18.24 0.44
N PHE A 55 -2.43 17.12 0.49
CA PHE A 55 -0.98 17.09 0.60
C PHE A 55 -0.42 15.77 0.08
N HIS A 56 0.69 15.81 -0.66
CA HIS A 56 1.44 14.63 -1.06
C HIS A 56 2.93 14.95 -1.19
N GLN A 57 3.76 14.43 -0.28
CA GLN A 57 5.22 14.55 -0.36
C GLN A 57 5.93 13.39 0.34
N LYS A 58 7.14 13.08 -0.13
CA LYS A 58 8.04 12.13 0.51
C LYS A 58 8.91 12.81 1.57
N SER A 59 8.79 12.36 2.81
CA SER A 59 9.67 12.75 3.91
C SER A 59 10.98 11.94 3.87
N LYS A 60 11.88 12.20 4.84
CA LYS A 60 13.08 11.37 5.05
C LYS A 60 12.76 9.89 5.31
N TYR A 61 11.58 9.59 5.85
CA TYR A 61 11.23 8.28 6.37
C TYR A 61 10.18 7.55 5.54
N GLN A 62 9.22 8.27 4.97
CA GLN A 62 8.06 7.69 4.30
C GLN A 62 7.38 8.68 3.35
N ASP A 63 6.57 8.13 2.44
CA ASP A 63 5.65 8.91 1.63
C ASP A 63 4.44 9.33 2.49
N VAL A 64 4.04 10.60 2.41
CA VAL A 64 2.96 11.18 3.21
C VAL A 64 1.88 11.72 2.28
N LEU A 65 0.67 11.17 2.42
CA LEU A 65 -0.51 11.52 1.64
C LEU A 65 -1.66 11.92 2.58
N VAL A 66 -2.28 13.08 2.33
CA VAL A 66 -3.45 13.59 3.06
C VAL A 66 -4.57 13.88 2.07
N LEU A 67 -5.74 13.32 2.34
CA LEU A 67 -6.90 13.29 1.47
C LEU A 67 -8.10 13.92 2.18
N LYS A 68 -9.02 14.51 1.40
CA LYS A 68 -10.33 14.97 1.89
C LYS A 68 -11.44 14.25 1.12
#